data_AF-A0A0M0JQI6-F1
#
_entry.id   AF-A0A0M0JQI6-F1
#
_cell.length_a   1.000
_cell.length_b   1.000
_cell.length_c   1.000
_cell.angle_alpha   90.00
_cell.angle_beta   90.00
_cell.angle_gamma   90.00
#
_symmetry.space_group_name_H-M   'P 1'
#
loop_
_entity.id
_entity.type
_entity.pdbx_description
1 polymer ?
#
loop_
_entity_poly.entity_id
_entity_poly.type
_entity_poly.pdbx_seq_one_letter_code
_entity_poly.pdbx_strand_id
1 'polypeptide(L)'
;MFGSLIERQAEEAKAAREARERENAKNAQERELRHKQNRMNQAAYDECRARWLPLLAHMEEDALMAVLSDAERTLARRVSHRAELKLVVITLDEVRKMPPGRFTAMGTSGLKPTEMRAVLYAIHQASPPSASAMQFGAMLGVKVAQLADFEPAPETAPETAPETTPETAPR
;
A
#
# COMPACT_ATOMS: atom_id res chain seq x y z
N MET A 1 -16.48 60.95 -2.83
CA MET A 1 -16.95 59.62 -3.28
C MET A 1 -15.83 58.66 -3.72
N PHE A 2 -14.56 59.07 -3.82
CA PHE A 2 -13.47 58.16 -4.24
C PHE A 2 -12.88 57.27 -3.13
N GLY A 3 -13.00 57.66 -1.85
CA GLY A 3 -12.46 56.90 -0.71
C GLY A 3 -13.06 55.50 -0.53
N SER A 4 -14.40 55.35 -0.68
CA SER A 4 -15.07 54.07 -0.43
C SER A 4 -14.83 53.00 -1.51
N LEU A 5 -14.40 53.41 -2.71
CA LEU A 5 -14.00 52.49 -3.78
C LEU A 5 -12.61 51.90 -3.53
N ILE A 6 -11.69 52.71 -2.99
CA ILE A 6 -10.33 52.28 -2.65
C ILE A 6 -10.34 51.36 -1.43
N GLU A 7 -11.13 51.68 -0.40
CA GLU A 7 -11.31 50.83 0.78
C GLU A 7 -11.92 49.47 0.41
N ARG A 8 -12.95 49.47 -0.44
CA ARG A 8 -13.56 48.24 -0.92
C ARG A 8 -12.60 47.38 -1.74
N GLN A 9 -11.77 47.98 -2.59
CA GLN A 9 -10.73 47.24 -3.33
C GLN A 9 -9.65 46.67 -2.40
N ALA A 10 -9.27 47.39 -1.34
CA ALA A 10 -8.31 46.92 -0.35
C ALA A 10 -8.87 45.76 0.48
N GLU A 11 -10.14 45.81 0.88
CA GLU A 11 -10.84 44.72 1.56
C GLU A 11 -11.00 43.49 0.66
N GLU A 12 -11.41 43.67 -0.59
CA GLU A 12 -11.54 42.57 -1.57
C GLU A 12 -10.16 41.92 -1.86
N ALA A 13 -9.09 42.72 -1.98
CA ALA A 13 -7.73 42.21 -2.16
C ALA A 13 -7.22 41.45 -0.93
N LYS A 14 -7.54 41.92 0.28
CA LYS A 14 -7.21 41.24 1.53
C LYS A 14 -7.96 39.91 1.65
N ALA A 15 -9.27 39.91 1.40
CA ALA A 15 -10.08 38.70 1.41
C ALA A 15 -9.60 37.67 0.38
N ALA A 16 -9.21 38.11 -0.82
CA ALA A 16 -8.65 37.24 -1.85
C ALA A 16 -7.29 36.63 -1.44
N ARG A 17 -6.43 37.39 -0.75
CA ARG A 17 -5.17 36.87 -0.20
C ARG A 17 -5.40 35.84 0.90
N GLU A 18 -6.26 36.15 1.87
CA GLU A 18 -6.60 35.22 2.95
C GLU A 18 -7.25 33.93 2.41
N ALA A 19 -8.10 34.01 1.38
CA ALA A 19 -8.68 32.85 0.74
C ALA A 19 -7.62 31.95 0.08
N ARG A 20 -6.68 32.55 -0.66
CA ARG A 20 -5.55 31.83 -1.28
C ARG A 20 -4.63 31.19 -0.25
N GLU A 21 -4.35 31.89 0.85
CA GLU A 21 -3.53 31.35 1.95
C GLU A 21 -4.20 30.14 2.61
N ARG A 22 -5.51 30.20 2.87
CA ARG A 22 -6.28 29.07 3.41
C ARG A 22 -6.33 27.89 2.44
N GLU A 23 -6.52 28.15 1.14
CA GLU A 23 -6.50 27.12 0.11
C GLU A 23 -5.12 26.45 0.01
N ASN A 24 -4.05 27.25 0.00
CA ASN A 24 -2.68 26.75 -0.03
C ASN A 24 -2.35 25.90 1.21
N ALA A 25 -2.78 26.34 2.40
CA ALA A 25 -2.58 25.57 3.64
C ALA A 25 -3.32 24.23 3.61
N LYS A 26 -4.58 24.20 3.14
CA LYS A 26 -5.35 22.96 2.97
C LYS A 26 -4.69 22.02 1.97
N ASN A 27 -4.29 22.56 0.81
CA ASN A 27 -3.60 21.79 -0.22
C ASN A 27 -2.27 21.21 0.27
N ALA A 28 -1.53 21.95 1.12
CA ALA A 28 -0.29 21.45 1.73
C ALA A 28 -0.56 20.27 2.68
N GLN A 29 -1.53 20.41 3.58
CA GLN A 29 -1.92 19.34 4.51
C GLN A 29 -2.41 18.08 3.78
N GLU A 30 -3.20 18.24 2.73
CA GLU A 30 -3.64 17.11 1.91
C GLU A 30 -2.48 16.40 1.22
N ARG A 31 -1.49 17.15 0.70
CA ARG A 31 -0.29 16.56 0.08
C ARG A 31 0.51 15.78 1.10
N GLU A 32 0.75 16.33 2.29
CA GLU A 32 1.47 15.64 3.36
C GLU A 32 0.79 14.33 3.76
N LEU A 33 -0.54 14.36 3.92
CA LEU A 33 -1.32 13.17 4.24
C LEU A 33 -1.23 12.12 3.12
N ARG A 34 -1.35 12.54 1.86
CA ARG A 34 -1.19 11.65 0.70
C ARG A 34 0.20 11.03 0.65
N HIS A 35 1.25 11.82 0.90
CA HIS A 35 2.63 11.31 0.96
C HIS A 35 2.82 10.31 2.11
N LYS A 36 2.27 10.59 3.30
CA LYS A 36 2.30 9.66 4.43
C LYS A 36 1.62 8.34 4.08
N GLN A 37 0.40 8.40 3.53
CA GLN A 37 -0.34 7.21 3.11
C GLN A 37 0.42 6.44 2.02
N ASN A 38 1.02 7.13 1.05
CA ASN A 38 1.78 6.48 -0.01
C ASN A 38 3.00 5.72 0.54
N ARG A 39 3.72 6.30 1.51
CA ARG A 39 4.84 5.60 2.18
C ARG A 39 4.38 4.34 2.90
N MET A 40 3.26 4.41 3.63
CA MET A 40 2.68 3.25 4.30
C MET A 40 2.24 2.17 3.30
N ASN A 41 1.69 2.59 2.15
CA ASN A 41 1.25 1.67 1.12
C ASN A 41 2.43 0.99 0.41
N GLN A 42 3.51 1.73 0.18
CA GLN A 42 4.76 1.20 -0.33
C GLN A 42 5.37 0.18 0.64
N ALA A 43 5.49 0.51 1.92
CA ALA A 43 6.04 -0.40 2.92
C ALA A 43 5.23 -1.70 3.01
N ALA A 44 3.90 -1.62 2.97
CA ALA A 44 3.04 -2.80 2.92
C ALA A 44 3.23 -3.62 1.63
N TYR A 45 3.42 -2.95 0.50
CA TYR A 45 3.71 -3.62 -0.78
C TYR A 45 5.04 -4.38 -0.74
N ASP A 46 6.09 -3.74 -0.22
CA ASP A 46 7.41 -4.35 -0.10
C ASP A 46 7.40 -5.55 0.86
N GLU A 47 6.74 -5.42 2.02
CA GLU A 47 6.57 -6.54 2.97
C GLU A 47 5.82 -7.72 2.34
N CYS A 48 4.69 -7.44 1.66
CA CYS A 48 3.92 -8.46 0.99
C CYS A 48 4.74 -9.16 -0.10
N ARG A 49 5.48 -8.43 -0.94
CA ARG A 49 6.31 -9.04 -1.99
C ARG A 49 7.44 -9.87 -1.44
N ALA A 50 8.17 -9.35 -0.45
CA ALA A 50 9.27 -10.07 0.20
C ALA A 50 8.79 -11.40 0.77
N ARG A 51 7.58 -11.42 1.35
CA ARG A 51 6.98 -12.63 1.90
C ARG A 51 6.38 -13.56 0.84
N TRP A 52 5.73 -13.05 -0.19
CA TRP A 52 4.93 -13.88 -1.11
C TRP A 52 5.72 -14.45 -2.27
N LEU A 53 6.69 -13.72 -2.82
CA LEU A 53 7.46 -14.18 -3.98
C LEU A 53 8.21 -15.49 -3.72
N PRO A 54 8.92 -15.68 -2.58
CA PRO A 54 9.57 -16.96 -2.29
C PRO A 54 8.57 -18.11 -2.19
N LEU A 55 7.42 -17.88 -1.56
CA LEU A 55 6.36 -18.88 -1.41
C LEU A 55 5.78 -19.33 -2.76
N LEU A 56 5.63 -18.40 -3.70
CA LEU A 56 5.13 -18.70 -5.04
C LEU A 56 6.15 -19.46 -5.87
N ALA A 57 7.44 -19.09 -5.79
CA ALA A 57 8.51 -19.82 -6.47
C ALA A 57 8.55 -21.30 -6.04
N HIS A 58 8.39 -21.58 -4.74
CA HIS A 58 8.33 -22.95 -4.22
C HIS A 58 7.11 -23.76 -4.69
N MET A 59 6.02 -23.10 -5.10
CA MET A 59 4.85 -23.79 -5.67
C MET A 59 5.06 -24.22 -7.12
N GLU A 60 5.87 -23.51 -7.89
CA GLU A 60 6.11 -23.81 -9.32
C GLU A 60 7.06 -24.99 -9.52
N GLU A 61 7.93 -25.27 -8.54
CA GLU A 61 8.93 -26.34 -8.63
C GLU A 61 8.38 -27.73 -8.26
N ASP A 62 7.09 -27.86 -7.90
CA ASP A 62 6.35 -29.07 -7.47
C ASP A 62 6.98 -29.92 -6.33
N ALA A 63 8.27 -29.75 -6.04
CA ALA A 63 9.09 -30.58 -5.16
C ALA A 63 9.27 -30.00 -3.75
N LEU A 64 8.95 -28.73 -3.53
CA LEU A 64 9.21 -28.02 -2.25
C LEU A 64 7.97 -27.76 -1.39
N MET A 65 6.79 -28.25 -1.81
CA MET A 65 5.58 -28.17 -0.99
C MET A 65 5.71 -28.91 0.35
N ALA A 66 6.69 -29.82 0.51
CA ALA A 66 7.00 -30.50 1.77
C ALA A 66 7.75 -29.62 2.78
N VAL A 67 8.43 -28.55 2.34
CA VAL A 67 9.26 -27.69 3.19
C VAL A 67 8.47 -26.54 3.81
N LEU A 68 7.39 -26.12 3.15
CA LEU A 68 6.51 -25.07 3.67
C LEU A 68 5.71 -25.56 4.89
N SER A 69 5.41 -24.67 5.82
CA SER A 69 4.40 -24.90 6.85
C SER A 69 2.97 -24.86 6.25
N ASP A 70 1.97 -25.37 6.97
CA ASP A 70 0.57 -25.29 6.54
C ASP A 70 0.08 -23.84 6.35
N ALA A 71 0.56 -22.93 7.19
CA ALA A 71 0.24 -21.51 7.09
C ALA A 71 0.80 -20.90 5.80
N GLU A 72 2.03 -21.25 5.43
CA GLU A 72 2.68 -20.79 4.20
C GLU A 72 2.02 -21.36 2.95
N ARG A 73 1.70 -22.67 2.95
CA ARG A 73 0.92 -23.30 1.87
C ARG A 73 -0.42 -22.61 1.68
N THR A 74 -1.11 -22.30 2.76
CA THR A 74 -2.41 -21.60 2.73
C THR A 74 -2.26 -20.20 2.16
N LEU A 75 -1.23 -19.46 2.58
CA LEU A 75 -0.95 -18.12 2.07
C LEU A 75 -0.60 -18.14 0.58
N ALA A 76 0.29 -19.04 0.15
CA ALA A 76 0.71 -19.17 -1.23
C ALA A 76 -0.48 -19.48 -2.14
N ARG A 77 -1.33 -20.46 -1.78
CA ARG A 77 -2.58 -20.77 -2.51
C ARG A 77 -3.52 -19.57 -2.58
N ARG A 78 -3.68 -18.83 -1.48
CA ARG A 78 -4.52 -17.64 -1.42
C ARG A 78 -4.02 -16.56 -2.40
N VAL A 79 -2.73 -16.27 -2.42
CA VAL A 79 -2.12 -15.31 -3.35
C VAL A 79 -2.26 -15.79 -4.80
N SER A 80 -2.04 -17.07 -5.07
CA SER A 80 -2.17 -17.69 -6.40
C SER A 80 -3.59 -17.70 -6.95
N HIS A 81 -4.62 -17.68 -6.10
CA HIS A 81 -6.03 -17.76 -6.56
C HIS A 81 -6.76 -16.42 -6.50
N ARG A 82 -6.33 -15.47 -5.66
CA ARG A 82 -6.96 -14.15 -5.60
C ARG A 82 -6.39 -13.19 -6.63
N ALA A 83 -7.26 -12.76 -7.55
CA ALA A 83 -6.92 -11.80 -8.60
C ALA A 83 -6.36 -10.48 -8.03
N GLU A 84 -6.87 -10.00 -6.90
CA GLU A 84 -6.38 -8.75 -6.29
C GLU A 84 -4.93 -8.90 -5.81
N LEU A 85 -4.62 -10.02 -5.12
CA LEU A 85 -3.29 -10.26 -4.56
C LEU A 85 -2.25 -10.48 -5.67
N LYS A 86 -2.66 -11.02 -6.82
CA LYS A 86 -1.78 -11.17 -7.99
C LYS A 86 -1.18 -9.84 -8.45
N LEU A 87 -1.91 -8.73 -8.31
CA LEU A 87 -1.43 -7.40 -8.69
C LEU A 87 -0.13 -7.01 -7.97
N VAL A 88 0.11 -7.57 -6.78
CA VAL A 88 1.29 -7.28 -5.96
C VAL A 88 2.50 -8.09 -6.42
N VAL A 89 2.30 -9.29 -6.96
CA VAL A 89 3.38 -10.24 -7.26
C VAL A 89 3.77 -10.29 -8.74
N ILE A 90 2.87 -9.93 -9.65
CA ILE A 90 3.20 -9.77 -11.07
C ILE A 90 3.95 -8.45 -11.31
N THR A 91 4.45 -8.25 -12.53
CA THR A 91 5.14 -7.01 -12.89
C THR A 91 4.16 -5.85 -13.09
N LEU A 92 4.63 -4.62 -12.88
CA LEU A 92 3.81 -3.43 -13.12
C LEU A 92 3.35 -3.30 -14.58
N ASP A 93 4.17 -3.76 -15.53
CA ASP A 93 3.82 -3.78 -16.95
C ASP A 93 2.67 -4.76 -17.24
N GLU A 94 2.67 -5.94 -16.61
CA GLU A 94 1.56 -6.89 -16.70
C GLU A 94 0.29 -6.29 -16.12
N VAL A 95 0.34 -5.67 -14.93
CA VAL A 95 -0.80 -4.97 -14.33
C VAL A 95 -1.34 -3.90 -15.29
N ARG A 96 -0.44 -3.11 -15.90
CA ARG A 96 -0.80 -2.04 -16.83
C ARG A 96 -1.54 -2.56 -18.06
N LYS A 97 -1.20 -3.75 -18.53
CA LYS A 97 -1.77 -4.42 -19.73
C LYS A 97 -3.01 -5.27 -19.41
N MET A 98 -3.43 -5.39 -18.16
CA MET A 98 -4.59 -6.20 -17.79
C MET A 98 -5.89 -5.65 -18.45
N PRO A 99 -6.77 -6.53 -18.94
CA PRO A 99 -8.01 -6.10 -19.57
C PRO A 99 -8.98 -5.51 -18.52
N PRO A 100 -9.79 -4.49 -18.88
CA PRO A 100 -10.68 -3.79 -17.95
C PRO A 100 -11.61 -4.70 -17.13
N GLY A 101 -12.11 -5.78 -17.76
CA GLY A 101 -13.00 -6.73 -17.10
C GLY A 101 -12.37 -7.46 -15.90
N ARG A 102 -11.03 -7.55 -15.83
CA ARG A 102 -10.34 -8.10 -14.65
C ARG A 102 -10.49 -7.18 -13.45
N PHE A 103 -10.40 -5.87 -13.64
CA PHE A 103 -10.56 -4.89 -12.57
C PHE A 103 -12.02 -4.77 -12.11
N THR A 104 -12.98 -4.86 -13.02
CA THR A 104 -14.42 -4.85 -12.68
C THR A 104 -14.81 -6.02 -11.77
N ALA A 105 -14.16 -7.18 -11.93
CA ALA A 105 -14.42 -8.36 -11.10
C ALA A 105 -13.74 -8.32 -9.72
N MET A 106 -12.85 -7.36 -9.48
CA MET A 106 -12.10 -7.26 -8.23
C MET A 106 -12.89 -6.54 -7.15
N GLY A 107 -12.68 -6.98 -5.92
CA GLY A 107 -13.29 -6.38 -4.74
C GLY A 107 -12.31 -6.28 -3.58
N THR A 108 -12.79 -5.69 -2.48
CA THR A 108 -12.00 -5.58 -1.24
C THR A 108 -12.42 -6.60 -0.18
N SER A 109 -13.47 -7.38 -0.48
CA SER A 109 -13.99 -8.38 0.45
C SER A 109 -12.95 -9.45 0.72
N GLY A 110 -12.65 -9.66 1.99
CA GLY A 110 -11.70 -10.66 2.46
C GLY A 110 -10.23 -10.25 2.34
N LEU A 111 -9.89 -9.02 1.90
CA LEU A 111 -8.52 -8.50 1.95
C LEU A 111 -8.18 -8.00 3.36
N LYS A 112 -6.98 -8.31 3.83
CA LYS A 112 -6.43 -7.76 5.08
C LYS A 112 -6.01 -6.29 4.87
N PRO A 113 -5.91 -5.48 5.94
CA PRO A 113 -5.42 -4.09 5.86
C PRO A 113 -4.12 -3.92 5.07
N THR A 114 -3.09 -4.73 5.37
CA THR A 114 -1.80 -4.71 4.67
C THR A 114 -1.96 -5.08 3.19
N GLU A 115 -2.79 -6.07 2.88
CA GLU A 115 -3.06 -6.49 1.49
C GLU A 115 -3.75 -5.36 0.71
N MET A 116 -4.72 -4.65 1.29
CA MET A 116 -5.38 -3.51 0.63
C MET A 116 -4.40 -2.38 0.32
N ARG A 117 -3.49 -2.08 1.26
CA ARG A 117 -2.42 -1.08 1.07
C ARG A 117 -1.47 -1.48 -0.07
N ALA A 118 -1.04 -2.74 -0.09
CA ALA A 118 -0.16 -3.27 -1.12
C ALA A 118 -0.81 -3.24 -2.51
N VAL A 119 -2.07 -3.67 -2.62
CA VAL A 119 -2.82 -3.68 -3.89
C VAL A 119 -3.03 -2.26 -4.41
N LEU A 120 -3.40 -1.32 -3.52
CA LEU A 120 -3.55 0.09 -3.89
C LEU A 120 -2.25 0.67 -4.45
N TYR A 121 -1.11 0.39 -3.80
CA TYR A 121 0.20 0.82 -4.29
C TYR A 121 0.51 0.24 -5.67
N ALA A 122 0.30 -1.06 -5.87
CA ALA A 122 0.56 -1.73 -7.14
C ALA A 122 -0.21 -1.08 -8.31
N ILE A 123 -1.50 -0.76 -8.11
CA ILE A 123 -2.34 -0.11 -9.13
C ILE A 123 -1.86 1.30 -9.42
N HIS A 124 -1.54 2.08 -8.40
CA HIS A 124 -1.04 3.45 -8.57
C HIS A 124 0.28 3.48 -9.33
N GLN A 125 1.20 2.55 -9.02
CA GLN A 125 2.49 2.46 -9.69
C GLN A 125 2.37 1.96 -11.13
N ALA A 126 1.49 0.99 -11.40
CA ALA A 126 1.28 0.48 -12.75
C ALA A 126 0.52 1.46 -13.67
N SER A 127 -0.34 2.31 -13.09
CA SER A 127 -1.17 3.29 -13.79
C SER A 127 -1.87 2.72 -15.06
N PRO A 128 -2.67 1.63 -14.92
CA PRO A 128 -3.38 1.04 -16.04
C PRO A 128 -4.37 2.04 -16.68
N PRO A 129 -4.39 2.20 -18.01
CA PRO A 129 -5.22 3.19 -18.70
C PRO A 129 -6.67 2.70 -18.85
N SER A 130 -7.34 2.34 -17.76
CA SER A 130 -8.74 1.89 -17.79
C SER A 130 -9.60 2.54 -16.70
N ALA A 131 -10.84 2.89 -17.05
CA ALA A 131 -11.82 3.41 -16.11
C ALA A 131 -12.12 2.43 -14.97
N SER A 132 -12.21 1.12 -15.28
CA SER A 132 -12.41 0.08 -14.27
C SER A 132 -11.28 0.04 -13.24
N ALA A 133 -10.01 0.18 -13.67
CA ALA A 133 -8.88 0.22 -12.75
C ALA A 133 -8.86 1.51 -11.90
N MET A 134 -9.21 2.66 -12.50
CA MET A 134 -9.36 3.90 -11.74
C MET A 134 -10.47 3.79 -10.68
N GLN A 135 -11.61 3.19 -11.01
CA GLN A 135 -12.69 2.93 -10.05
C GLN A 135 -12.26 1.97 -8.94
N PHE A 136 -11.57 0.89 -9.28
CA PHE A 136 -11.04 -0.07 -8.30
C PHE A 136 -10.02 0.60 -7.35
N GLY A 137 -9.08 1.37 -7.90
CA GLY A 137 -8.11 2.16 -7.14
C GLY A 137 -8.78 3.21 -6.24
N ALA A 138 -9.79 3.94 -6.73
CA ALA A 138 -10.53 4.91 -5.94
C ALA A 138 -11.28 4.26 -4.76
N MET A 139 -11.92 3.12 -4.99
CA MET A 139 -12.57 2.34 -3.92
C MET A 139 -11.55 1.90 -2.86
N LEU A 140 -10.40 1.37 -3.28
CA LEU A 140 -9.31 0.99 -2.37
C LEU A 140 -8.80 2.21 -1.59
N GLY A 141 -8.63 3.36 -2.26
CA GLY A 141 -8.19 4.61 -1.65
C GLY A 141 -9.10 5.05 -0.50
N VAL A 142 -10.42 5.02 -0.70
CA VAL A 142 -11.41 5.35 0.35
C VAL A 142 -11.27 4.42 1.56
N LYS A 143 -11.11 3.11 1.32
CA LYS A 143 -10.97 2.14 2.42
C LYS A 143 -9.64 2.26 3.14
N VAL A 144 -8.54 2.40 2.39
CA VAL A 144 -7.19 2.53 2.96
C VAL A 144 -7.05 3.80 3.78
N ALA A 145 -7.71 4.89 3.40
CA ALA A 145 -7.73 6.13 4.18
C ALA A 145 -8.40 5.98 5.56
N GLN A 146 -9.21 4.95 5.77
CA GLN A 146 -9.89 4.65 7.03
C GLN A 146 -9.13 3.62 7.89
N LEU A 147 -8.05 3.04 7.38
CA LEU A 147 -7.25 2.06 8.11
C LEU A 147 -6.30 2.76 9.09
N ALA A 148 -6.02 2.09 10.21
CA ALA A 148 -4.94 2.47 11.12
C ALA A 148 -3.60 2.55 10.39
N ASP A 149 -2.69 3.38 10.90
CA ASP A 149 -1.34 3.53 10.35
C ASP A 149 -0.65 2.16 10.25
N PHE A 150 0.07 1.95 9.15
CA PHE A 150 0.80 0.70 8.94
C PHE A 150 2.12 0.73 9.71
N GLU A 151 2.30 -0.26 10.56
CA GLU A 151 3.57 -0.55 11.23
C GLU A 151 4.17 -1.79 10.57
N PRO A 152 5.34 -1.70 9.92
CA PRO A 152 6.00 -2.86 9.34
C PRO A 152 6.37 -3.84 10.45
N ALA A 153 6.33 -5.14 10.16
CA ALA A 153 6.83 -6.13 11.10
C ALA A 153 8.30 -5.79 11.46
N PRO A 154 8.69 -5.86 12.75
CA PRO A 154 10.07 -5.59 13.14
C PRO A 154 10.97 -6.53 12.34
N GLU A 155 11.92 -5.94 11.62
CA GLU A 155 13.00 -6.66 10.96
C GLU A 155 13.62 -7.56 12.04
N THR A 156 13.46 -8.88 11.93
CA THR A 156 14.06 -9.81 12.87
C THR A 156 15.57 -9.60 12.80
N ALA A 157 16.11 -8.80 13.71
CA ALA A 157 17.54 -8.73 13.96
C ALA A 157 18.02 -10.18 14.14
N PRO A 158 19.16 -10.55 13.54
CA PRO A 158 19.69 -11.90 13.69
C PRO A 158 19.81 -12.17 15.19
N GLU A 159 19.08 -13.20 15.63
CA GLU A 159 19.15 -13.77 16.98
C GLU A 159 20.62 -14.02 17.28
N THR A 160 21.24 -13.12 18.05
CA THR A 160 22.59 -13.32 18.56
C THR A 160 22.54 -14.62 19.36
N ALA A 161 23.25 -15.62 18.85
CA ALA A 161 23.32 -16.98 19.37
C ALA A 161 23.43 -17.00 20.91
N PRO A 162 22.83 -18.00 21.58
CA PRO A 162 23.00 -18.14 23.02
C PRO A 162 24.48 -18.37 23.31
N GLU A 163 25.07 -17.51 24.14
CA GLU A 163 26.34 -17.78 24.82
C GLU A 163 26.19 -19.13 25.53
N THR A 164 26.86 -20.15 24.99
CA THR A 164 26.99 -21.45 25.65
C THR A 164 27.85 -21.27 26.87
N THR A 165 27.23 -21.20 28.05
CA THR A 165 27.91 -21.43 29.32
C THR A 165 28.43 -22.86 29.34
N PRO A 166 29.74 -23.14 29.49
CA PRO A 166 30.20 -24.47 29.80
C PRO A 166 30.03 -24.69 31.31
N GLU A 167 28.92 -25.30 31.69
CA GLU A 167 28.78 -26.00 32.97
C GLU A 167 29.76 -27.18 32.96
N THR A 168 30.85 -27.06 33.72
CA THR A 168 31.78 -28.17 33.97
C THR A 168 31.72 -28.53 35.45
N ALA A 169 31.04 -29.63 35.74
CA ALA A 169 31.24 -30.46 36.92
C ALA A 169 31.21 -31.93 36.43
N PRO A 170 31.75 -32.95 37.14
CA PRO A 170 32.45 -32.95 38.44
C PRO A 170 33.76 -33.79 38.43
N ARG A 171 34.47 -33.81 39.56
CA ARG A 171 35.14 -35.00 40.12
C ARG A 171 35.03 -35.00 41.63
#